data_AF-A0A1C6GAT9-F1
#
_entry.id   AF-A0A1C6GAT9-F1
#
_cell.length_a   1.000
_cell.length_b   1.000
_cell.length_c   1.000
_cell.angle_alpha   90.00
_cell.angle_beta   90.00
_cell.angle_gamma   90.00
#
_symmetry.space_group_name_H-M   'P 1'
#
loop_
_entity.id
_entity.type
_entity.pdbx_description
1 polymer ?
#
loop_
_entity_poly.entity_id
_entity_poly.type
_entity_poly.pdbx_seq_one_letter_code
_entity_poly.pdbx_strand_id
1 'polypeptide(L)'
;MNIENSKIEEVAALGEYIHHFNVHYNILLRRYQRFVEIDEPLNNDIDISTYFDMIIVQLRAMCIESPKLKNNYTAQILLRKIGEHELADRIDTMLDQPFIAGSDMTVRKAIKILADGFICHYDNFDGPAAEIWGMALVIEKRLRNPYDKINLKYIMEVLMECIGEGLTLE
;
A
#
# COMPACT_ATOMS: atom_id res chain seq x y z
N MET A 1 -14.85 -35.14 6.45
CA MET A 1 -14.05 -34.13 7.17
C MET A 1 -14.89 -33.61 8.32
N ASN A 2 -14.41 -33.74 9.55
CA ASN A 2 -15.07 -33.18 10.73
C ASN A 2 -14.83 -31.66 10.78
N ILE A 3 -15.79 -30.93 11.33
CA ILE A 3 -15.77 -29.46 11.48
C ILE A 3 -14.50 -28.97 12.21
N GLU A 4 -13.99 -29.76 13.16
CA GLU A 4 -12.74 -29.47 13.88
C GLU A 4 -11.50 -29.48 12.98
N ASN A 5 -11.39 -30.44 12.05
CA ASN A 5 -10.26 -30.47 11.11
C ASN A 5 -10.29 -29.28 10.15
N SER A 6 -11.49 -28.87 9.70
CA SER A 6 -11.65 -27.69 8.84
C SER A 6 -11.19 -26.40 9.53
N LYS A 7 -11.50 -26.24 10.82
CA LYS A 7 -11.06 -25.07 11.61
C LYS A 7 -9.55 -25.05 11.82
N ILE A 8 -8.94 -26.21 12.06
CA ILE A 8 -7.48 -26.32 12.25
C ILE A 8 -6.76 -25.96 10.94
N GLU A 9 -7.25 -26.43 9.79
CA GLU A 9 -6.70 -26.10 8.48
C GLU A 9 -6.82 -24.61 8.16
N GLU A 10 -7.95 -23.97 8.49
CA GLU A 10 -8.16 -22.53 8.31
C GLU A 10 -7.21 -21.67 9.17
N VAL A 11 -7.02 -22.05 10.44
CA VAL A 11 -6.08 -21.36 11.35
C VAL A 11 -4.64 -21.53 10.89
N ALA A 12 -4.25 -22.74 10.45
CA ALA A 12 -2.93 -23.00 9.91
C ALA A 12 -2.65 -22.17 8.64
N ALA A 13 -3.61 -22.12 7.72
CA ALA A 13 -3.50 -21.30 6.52
C ALA A 13 -3.37 -19.81 6.85
N LEU A 14 -4.18 -19.31 7.80
CA LEU A 14 -4.10 -17.91 8.25
C LEU A 14 -2.72 -17.59 8.86
N GLY A 15 -2.16 -18.50 9.65
CA GLY A 15 -0.81 -18.36 10.21
C GLY A 15 0.26 -18.25 9.14
N GLU A 16 0.18 -19.05 8.07
CA GLU A 16 1.09 -18.97 6.93
C GLU A 16 0.98 -17.62 6.20
N TYR A 17 -0.25 -17.14 5.98
CA TYR A 17 -0.47 -15.84 5.36
C TYR A 17 0.06 -14.68 6.20
N ILE A 18 -0.15 -14.72 7.52
CA ILE A 18 0.41 -13.73 8.46
C ILE A 18 1.94 -13.74 8.40
N HIS A 19 2.56 -14.92 8.37
CA HIS A 19 4.01 -15.04 8.24
C HIS A 19 4.51 -14.37 6.95
N HIS A 20 3.91 -14.70 5.81
CA HIS A 20 4.29 -14.12 4.51
C HIS A 20 4.04 -12.61 4.46
N PHE A 21 2.91 -12.15 5.00
CA PHE A 21 2.59 -10.73 5.12
C PHE A 21 3.64 -9.98 5.93
N ASN A 22 4.01 -10.50 7.11
CA ASN A 22 5.00 -9.87 7.99
C ASN A 22 6.39 -9.78 7.34
N VAL A 23 6.79 -10.76 6.53
CA VAL A 23 8.03 -10.68 5.73
C VAL A 23 7.97 -9.48 4.78
N HIS A 24 6.89 -9.33 4.02
CA HIS A 24 6.73 -8.21 3.09
C HIS A 24 6.59 -6.86 3.79
N TYR A 25 5.88 -6.82 4.91
CA TYR A 25 5.73 -5.62 5.74
C TYR A 25 7.09 -5.16 6.30
N ASN A 26 7.89 -6.06 6.85
CA ASN A 26 9.23 -5.72 7.34
C ASN A 26 10.14 -5.20 6.23
N ILE A 27 10.04 -5.76 5.02
CA ILE A 27 10.76 -5.24 3.85
C ILE A 27 10.27 -3.84 3.48
N LEU A 28 8.96 -3.59 3.50
CA LEU A 28 8.38 -2.27 3.27
C LEU A 28 8.92 -1.25 4.27
N LEU A 29 8.94 -1.57 5.57
CA LEU A 29 9.48 -0.69 6.61
C LEU A 29 10.96 -0.36 6.38
N ARG A 30 11.79 -1.36 6.04
CA ARG A 30 13.21 -1.15 5.73
C ARG A 30 13.42 -0.26 4.51
N ARG A 31 12.62 -0.45 3.46
CA ARG A 31 12.65 0.38 2.24
C ARG A 31 12.21 1.80 2.54
N TYR A 32 11.15 1.97 3.32
CA TYR A 32 10.67 3.28 3.73
C TYR A 32 11.68 4.02 4.61
N GLN A 33 12.29 3.33 5.58
CA GLN A 33 13.38 3.90 6.38
C GLN A 33 14.51 4.38 5.47
N ARG A 34 14.96 3.53 4.54
CA ARG A 34 16.04 3.90 3.62
C ARG A 34 15.64 5.06 2.72
N PHE A 35 14.40 5.10 2.23
CA PHE A 35 13.85 6.20 1.46
C PHE A 35 13.93 7.52 2.25
N VAL A 36 13.47 7.54 3.49
CA VAL A 36 13.52 8.74 4.35
C VAL A 36 14.95 9.21 4.61
N GLU A 37 15.92 8.30 4.71
CA GLU A 37 17.34 8.66 4.89
C GLU A 37 17.96 9.37 3.68
N ILE A 38 17.46 9.09 2.46
CA ILE A 38 18.07 9.55 1.21
C ILE A 38 17.22 10.58 0.44
N ASP A 39 15.92 10.70 0.77
CA ASP A 39 14.99 11.62 0.09
C ASP A 39 15.25 13.06 0.55
N GLU A 40 16.21 13.69 -0.12
CA GLU A 40 16.48 15.11 0.01
C GLU A 40 15.65 15.92 -1.01
N PRO A 41 15.16 17.12 -0.65
CA PRO A 41 14.45 17.97 -1.59
C PRO A 41 15.28 18.23 -2.86
N LEU A 42 14.66 18.02 -4.03
CA LEU A 42 15.27 18.17 -5.36
C LEU A 42 16.28 17.07 -5.75
N ASN A 43 16.48 16.04 -4.92
CA ASN A 43 17.29 14.90 -5.28
C ASN A 43 16.50 13.96 -6.22
N ASN A 44 17.05 13.76 -7.42
CA ASN A 44 16.51 12.91 -8.48
C ASN A 44 17.40 11.68 -8.72
N ASP A 45 18.14 11.25 -7.70
CA ASP A 45 18.93 10.03 -7.76
C ASP A 45 18.02 8.83 -8.06
N ILE A 46 18.50 7.93 -8.92
CA ILE A 46 17.80 6.70 -9.30
C ILE A 46 17.49 5.82 -8.10
N ASP A 47 18.30 5.88 -7.04
CA ASP A 47 18.07 5.16 -5.79
C ASP A 47 16.76 5.62 -5.15
N ILE A 48 16.48 6.94 -5.12
CA ILE A 48 15.25 7.48 -4.53
C ILE A 48 14.04 6.99 -5.32
N SER A 49 14.07 7.12 -6.64
CA SER A 49 12.98 6.64 -7.50
C SER A 49 12.78 5.13 -7.33
N THR A 50 13.86 4.36 -7.21
CA THR A 50 13.79 2.91 -7.00
C THR A 50 13.11 2.54 -5.69
N TYR A 51 13.48 3.19 -4.58
CA TYR A 51 12.83 2.94 -3.29
C TYR A 51 11.37 3.42 -3.30
N PHE A 52 11.10 4.60 -3.86
CA PHE A 52 9.75 5.13 -3.99
C PHE A 52 8.85 4.17 -4.77
N ASP A 53 9.26 3.78 -5.98
CA ASP A 53 8.49 2.87 -6.84
C ASP A 53 8.19 1.55 -6.13
N MET A 54 9.20 1.00 -5.46
CA MET A 54 9.06 -0.26 -4.75
C MET A 54 8.12 -0.15 -3.54
N ILE A 55 8.15 0.98 -2.82
CA ILE A 55 7.19 1.27 -1.74
C ILE A 55 5.77 1.35 -2.31
N ILE A 56 5.56 2.10 -3.39
CA ILE A 56 4.24 2.25 -4.02
C ILE A 56 3.68 0.90 -4.50
N VAL A 57 4.51 0.09 -5.15
CA VAL A 57 4.12 -1.27 -5.59
C VAL A 57 3.74 -2.15 -4.40
N GLN A 58 4.49 -2.09 -3.30
CA GLN A 58 4.15 -2.84 -2.08
C GLN A 58 2.89 -2.33 -1.40
N LEU A 59 2.69 -1.02 -1.29
CA LEU A 59 1.46 -0.43 -0.75
C LEU A 59 0.25 -0.89 -1.57
N ARG A 60 0.37 -0.87 -2.90
CA ARG A 60 -0.67 -1.38 -3.81
C ARG A 60 -0.93 -2.87 -3.59
N ALA A 61 0.10 -3.70 -3.45
CA ALA A 61 -0.06 -5.14 -3.23
C ALA A 61 -0.66 -5.47 -1.86
N MET A 62 -0.24 -4.76 -0.82
CA MET A 62 -0.61 -5.04 0.58
C MET A 62 -1.94 -4.41 0.99
N CYS A 63 -2.36 -3.30 0.37
CA CYS A 63 -3.52 -2.54 0.84
C CYS A 63 -4.65 -2.41 -0.20
N ILE A 64 -4.39 -2.70 -1.48
CA ILE A 64 -5.33 -2.46 -2.57
C ILE A 64 -5.62 -3.76 -3.32
N GLU A 65 -6.84 -4.27 -3.12
CA GLU A 65 -7.28 -5.48 -3.81
C GLU A 65 -7.56 -5.25 -5.28
N SER A 66 -7.23 -6.27 -6.07
CA SER A 66 -7.89 -6.44 -7.35
C SER A 66 -9.29 -7.03 -7.09
N PRO A 67 -10.36 -6.47 -7.68
CA PRO A 67 -11.70 -7.07 -7.62
C PRO A 67 -11.75 -8.53 -8.09
N LYS A 68 -10.73 -8.96 -8.86
CA LYS A 68 -10.59 -10.31 -9.41
C LYS A 68 -9.93 -11.31 -8.45
N LEU A 69 -9.33 -10.85 -7.34
CA LEU A 69 -8.53 -11.67 -6.42
C LEU A 69 -9.06 -11.56 -4.98
N LYS A 70 -10.29 -12.06 -4.78
CA LYS A 70 -11.02 -12.00 -3.49
C LYS A 70 -10.35 -12.76 -2.32
N ASN A 71 -9.30 -13.53 -2.62
CA ASN A 71 -8.54 -14.29 -1.63
C ASN A 71 -7.18 -13.64 -1.31
N ASN A 72 -6.88 -12.45 -1.85
CA ASN A 72 -5.64 -11.76 -1.52
C ASN A 72 -5.71 -11.27 -0.09
N TYR A 73 -4.70 -11.61 0.70
CA TYR A 73 -4.58 -11.18 2.08
C TYR A 73 -3.97 -9.78 2.14
N THR A 74 -4.81 -8.77 1.96
CA THR A 74 -4.45 -7.39 2.29
C THR A 74 -4.34 -7.20 3.79
N ALA A 75 -3.69 -6.12 4.20
CA ALA A 75 -3.61 -5.72 5.60
C ALA A 75 -5.00 -5.66 6.24
N GLN A 76 -5.97 -5.06 5.56
CA GLN A 76 -7.34 -4.92 6.06
C GLN A 76 -8.06 -6.27 6.16
N ILE A 77 -7.87 -7.18 5.20
CA ILE A 77 -8.43 -8.53 5.29
C ILE A 77 -7.81 -9.31 6.46
N LEU A 78 -6.49 -9.25 6.61
CA LEU A 78 -5.80 -9.97 7.69
C LEU A 78 -6.23 -9.45 9.06
N LEU A 79 -6.27 -8.13 9.25
CA LEU A 79 -6.77 -7.48 10.47
C LEU A 79 -8.20 -7.94 10.80
N ARG A 80 -9.11 -7.94 9.82
CA ARG A 80 -10.48 -8.45 10.02
C ARG A 80 -10.52 -9.94 10.39
N LYS A 81 -9.62 -10.75 9.86
CA LYS A 81 -9.54 -12.19 10.16
C LYS A 81 -9.03 -12.48 11.57
N ILE A 82 -8.20 -11.60 12.13
CA ILE A 82 -7.72 -11.71 13.51
C ILE A 82 -8.58 -10.94 14.51
N GLY A 83 -9.70 -10.35 14.08
CA GLY A 83 -10.65 -9.63 14.94
C GLY A 83 -10.40 -8.13 15.09
N GLU A 84 -9.35 -7.60 14.46
CA GLU A 84 -8.94 -6.20 14.53
C GLU A 84 -9.68 -5.30 13.53
N HIS A 85 -11.01 -5.29 13.62
CA HIS A 85 -11.88 -4.59 12.67
C HIS A 85 -11.64 -3.06 12.66
N GLU A 86 -11.42 -2.45 13.82
CA GLU A 86 -11.22 -1.00 13.93
C GLU A 86 -9.93 -0.56 13.23
N LEU A 87 -8.85 -1.35 13.36
CA LEU A 87 -7.58 -1.08 12.69
C LEU A 87 -7.72 -1.24 11.17
N ALA A 88 -8.48 -2.25 10.71
CA ALA A 88 -8.78 -2.42 9.29
C ALA A 88 -9.55 -1.21 8.71
N ASP A 89 -10.55 -0.73 9.44
CA ASP A 89 -11.40 0.39 9.01
C ASP A 89 -10.63 1.72 8.99
N ARG A 90 -9.63 1.89 9.86
CA ARG A 90 -8.70 3.04 9.80
C ARG A 90 -7.89 3.06 8.51
N ILE A 91 -7.37 1.90 8.07
CA ILE A 91 -6.65 1.80 6.79
C ILE A 91 -7.59 2.09 5.62
N ASP A 92 -8.80 1.52 5.61
CA ASP A 92 -9.76 1.78 4.54
C ASP A 92 -10.19 3.24 4.48
N THR A 93 -10.39 3.88 5.64
CA THR A 93 -10.67 5.32 5.73
C THR A 93 -9.54 6.14 5.12
N MET A 94 -8.28 5.84 5.44
CA MET A 94 -7.13 6.52 4.84
C MET A 94 -7.07 6.34 3.32
N LEU A 95 -7.33 5.13 2.82
CA LEU A 95 -7.31 4.85 1.38
C LEU A 95 -8.41 5.59 0.62
N ASP A 96 -9.56 5.80 1.25
CA ASP A 96 -10.71 6.47 0.65
C ASP A 96 -10.72 8.00 0.85
N GLN A 97 -9.76 8.54 1.61
CA GLN A 97 -9.59 9.99 1.76
C GLN A 97 -9.27 10.67 0.42
N PRO A 98 -9.79 11.89 0.18
CA PRO A 98 -9.41 12.70 -0.96
C PRO A 98 -7.91 13.01 -0.95
N PHE A 99 -7.22 12.62 -2.02
CA PHE A 99 -5.81 12.89 -2.22
C PHE A 99 -5.61 14.30 -2.78
N ILE A 100 -6.45 14.72 -3.75
CA ILE A 100 -6.51 16.08 -4.29
C ILE A 100 -7.84 16.70 -3.86
N ALA A 101 -7.78 17.85 -3.21
CA ALA A 101 -8.97 18.54 -2.71
C ALA A 101 -9.91 18.95 -3.86
N GLY A 102 -11.19 18.62 -3.73
CA GLY A 102 -12.21 18.97 -4.74
C GLY A 102 -12.23 18.06 -5.98
N SER A 103 -11.45 16.98 -6.01
CA SER A 103 -11.56 15.95 -7.05
C SER A 103 -12.00 14.60 -6.46
N ASP A 104 -12.35 13.66 -7.35
CA ASP A 104 -12.67 12.28 -6.99
C ASP A 104 -11.42 11.41 -6.79
N MET A 105 -10.22 12.00 -6.82
CA MET A 105 -8.94 11.33 -6.64
C MET A 105 -8.74 10.99 -5.17
N THR A 106 -8.85 9.71 -4.81
CA THR A 106 -8.54 9.21 -3.45
C THR A 106 -7.11 8.72 -3.36
N VAL A 107 -6.61 8.48 -2.13
CA VAL A 107 -5.29 7.86 -1.91
C VAL A 107 -5.19 6.52 -2.65
N ARG A 108 -6.24 5.70 -2.58
CA ARG A 108 -6.35 4.43 -3.31
C ARG A 108 -6.16 4.60 -4.81
N LYS A 109 -6.84 5.57 -5.42
CA LYS A 109 -6.71 5.85 -6.86
C LYS A 109 -5.30 6.33 -7.21
N ALA A 110 -4.72 7.21 -6.39
CA ALA A 110 -3.39 7.75 -6.59
C ALA A 110 -2.30 6.66 -6.59
N ILE A 111 -2.29 5.80 -5.57
CA ILE A 111 -1.37 4.65 -5.47
C ILE A 111 -1.55 3.71 -6.66
N LYS A 112 -2.81 3.43 -7.05
CA LYS A 112 -3.12 2.55 -8.17
C LYS A 112 -2.64 3.12 -9.51
N ILE A 113 -2.81 4.42 -9.75
CA ILE A 113 -2.32 5.09 -10.96
C ILE A 113 -0.80 4.97 -11.06
N LEU A 114 -0.07 5.24 -9.97
CA LEU A 114 1.39 5.09 -9.98
C LEU A 114 1.81 3.63 -10.23
N ALA A 115 1.28 2.68 -9.44
CA ALA A 115 1.68 1.28 -9.56
C ALA A 115 1.29 0.67 -10.91
N ASP A 116 0.01 0.70 -11.27
CA ASP A 116 -0.51 0.02 -12.46
C ASP A 116 -0.28 0.86 -13.74
N GLY A 117 -0.30 2.18 -13.66
CA GLY A 117 -0.26 3.06 -14.83
C GLY A 117 1.13 3.54 -15.23
N PHE A 118 2.09 3.54 -14.30
CA PHE A 118 3.40 4.16 -14.50
C PHE A 118 4.57 3.21 -14.22
N ILE A 119 4.53 2.46 -13.11
CA ILE A 119 5.67 1.63 -12.68
C ILE A 119 5.65 0.25 -13.34
N CYS A 120 4.51 -0.46 -13.31
CA CYS A 120 4.45 -1.87 -13.71
C CYS A 120 4.11 -2.11 -15.19
N HIS A 121 3.45 -1.16 -15.86
CA HIS A 121 2.99 -1.32 -17.24
C HIS A 121 3.51 -0.17 -18.11
N TYR A 122 4.58 -0.45 -18.86
CA TYR A 122 5.24 0.50 -19.75
C TYR A 122 4.62 0.58 -21.15
N ASP A 123 3.45 -0.02 -21.38
CA ASP A 123 2.81 -0.14 -22.70
C ASP A 123 1.47 0.60 -22.80
N ASN A 124 1.04 1.28 -21.73
CA ASN A 124 -0.18 2.08 -21.69
C ASN A 124 -0.03 3.44 -22.39
N PHE A 125 0.44 3.46 -23.64
CA PHE A 125 0.73 4.68 -24.42
C PHE A 125 -0.32 5.04 -25.49
N ASP A 126 -1.32 4.18 -25.72
CA ASP A 126 -2.37 4.45 -26.72
C ASP A 126 -3.53 5.28 -26.12
N GLY A 127 -3.75 6.50 -26.62
CA GLY A 127 -4.92 7.33 -26.28
C GLY A 127 -4.71 8.34 -25.13
N PRO A 128 -5.66 8.56 -24.20
CA PRO A 128 -5.60 9.53 -23.08
C PRO A 128 -4.38 9.40 -22.14
N ALA A 129 -3.45 8.50 -22.43
CA ALA A 129 -2.23 8.17 -21.69
C ALA A 129 -1.31 9.36 -21.38
N ALA A 130 -1.25 10.40 -22.23
CA ALA A 130 -0.46 11.60 -21.93
C ALA A 130 -0.95 12.33 -20.66
N GLU A 131 -2.25 12.27 -20.38
CA GLU A 131 -2.86 12.81 -19.15
C GLU A 131 -2.50 11.96 -17.92
N ILE A 132 -2.38 10.63 -18.10
CA ILE A 132 -1.99 9.68 -17.04
C ILE A 132 -0.53 9.93 -16.62
N TRP A 133 0.38 10.18 -17.56
CA TRP A 133 1.77 10.53 -17.25
C TRP A 133 1.89 11.85 -16.49
N GLY A 134 1.18 12.89 -16.92
CA GLY A 134 1.11 14.17 -16.19
C GLY A 134 0.55 13.98 -14.78
N MET A 135 -0.48 13.16 -14.63
CA MET A 135 -1.07 12.84 -13.33
C MET A 135 -0.11 12.05 -12.43
N ALA A 136 0.61 11.06 -12.97
CA ALA A 136 1.60 10.29 -12.21
C ALA A 136 2.67 11.22 -11.60
N LEU A 137 3.21 12.15 -12.38
CA LEU A 137 4.18 13.13 -11.88
C LEU A 137 3.59 14.03 -10.78
N VAL A 138 2.34 14.46 -10.92
CA VAL A 138 1.64 15.25 -9.88
C VAL A 138 1.48 14.42 -8.60
N ILE A 139 1.09 13.15 -8.72
CA ILE A 139 0.92 12.26 -7.58
C ILE A 139 2.26 12.01 -6.88
N GLU A 140 3.31 11.68 -7.62
CA GLU A 140 4.66 11.45 -7.09
C GLU A 140 5.13 12.66 -6.28
N LYS A 141 5.09 13.86 -6.89
CA LYS A 141 5.51 15.10 -6.23
C LYS A 141 4.75 15.36 -4.93
N ARG A 142 3.43 15.12 -4.94
CA ARG A 142 2.57 15.32 -3.77
C ARG A 142 2.86 14.30 -2.67
N LEU A 143 3.09 13.03 -3.03
CA LEU A 143 3.46 11.99 -2.06
C LEU A 143 4.83 12.23 -1.44
N ARG A 144 5.77 12.82 -2.18
CA ARG A 144 7.11 13.20 -1.68
C ARG A 144 7.14 14.54 -0.96
N ASN A 145 6.08 15.35 -1.04
CA ASN A 145 6.06 16.67 -0.44
C ASN A 145 5.80 16.60 1.08
N PRO A 146 6.76 16.99 1.94
CA PRO A 146 6.59 16.92 3.39
C PRO A 146 5.54 17.91 3.93
N TYR A 147 5.15 18.92 3.14
CA TYR A 147 4.18 19.93 3.53
C TYR A 147 2.73 19.57 3.13
N ASP A 148 2.56 18.55 2.29
CA ASP A 148 1.22 18.04 1.97
C ASP A 148 0.70 17.15 3.10
N LYS A 149 -0.55 17.39 3.51
CA LYS A 149 -1.19 16.64 4.61
C LYS A 149 -1.34 15.14 4.31
N ILE A 150 -1.65 14.83 3.06
CA ILE A 150 -1.82 13.46 2.57
C ILE A 150 -0.62 13.16 1.67
N ASN A 151 0.48 12.75 2.30
CA ASN A 151 1.74 12.38 1.64
C ASN A 151 2.15 10.96 2.03
N LEU A 152 3.29 10.49 1.51
CA LEU A 152 3.76 9.13 1.77
C LEU A 152 4.03 8.89 3.26
N LYS A 153 4.55 9.90 3.97
CA LYS A 153 4.80 9.83 5.40
C LYS A 153 3.51 9.54 6.17
N TYR A 154 2.44 10.31 5.91
CA TYR A 154 1.14 10.09 6.53
C TYR A 154 0.59 8.68 6.28
N ILE A 155 0.67 8.20 5.03
CA ILE A 155 0.20 6.85 4.66
C ILE A 155 0.97 5.78 5.46
N MET A 156 2.30 5.91 5.53
CA MET A 156 3.16 5.00 6.27
C MET A 156 2.90 5.06 7.78
N GLU A 157 2.68 6.24 8.35
CA GLU A 157 2.33 6.41 9.76
C GLU A 157 1.03 5.68 10.11
N VAL A 158 -0.02 5.85 9.30
CA VAL A 158 -1.29 5.12 9.50
C VAL A 158 -1.07 3.60 9.46
N LEU A 159 -0.29 3.10 8.50
CA LEU A 159 0.00 1.66 8.41
C LEU A 159 0.80 1.15 9.61
N MET A 160 1.84 1.88 10.03
CA MET A 160 2.65 1.52 11.19
C MET A 160 1.83 1.52 12.48
N GLU A 161 0.91 2.48 12.65
CA GLU A 161 0.01 2.50 13.80
C GLU A 161 -1.01 1.36 13.81
N CYS A 162 -1.45 0.90 12.64
CA CYS A 162 -2.45 -0.18 12.55
C CYS A 162 -1.85 -1.59 12.57
N ILE A 163 -0.61 -1.76 12.11
CA ILE A 163 0.04 -3.08 11.99
C ILE A 163 1.07 -3.29 13.12
N GLY A 164 1.62 -2.21 13.69
CA GLY A 164 2.65 -2.29 14.72
C GLY A 164 3.93 -2.94 14.20
N GLU A 165 4.45 -3.91 14.96
CA GLU A 165 5.63 -4.71 14.61
C GLU A 165 5.31 -5.88 13.63
N GLY A 166 4.04 -6.08 13.31
CA GLY A 166 3.55 -7.20 12.51
C GLY A 166 2.27 -7.79 13.10
N LEU A 167 1.56 -8.58 12.29
CA LEU A 167 0.32 -9.23 12.70
C LEU A 167 0.63 -10.55 13.42
N THR A 168 -0.19 -10.91 14.40
CA THR A 168 -0.07 -12.17 15.15
C THR A 168 -1.43 -12.86 15.29
N LEU A 169 -1.41 -14.18 15.44
CA LEU A 169 -2.56 -14.94 15.91
C LEU A 169 -2.46 -14.96 17.45
N GLU A 170 -3.40 -14.32 18.13
CA GLU A 170 -3.59 -14.51 19.57
C GLU A 170 -4.29 -15.84 19.88
#